data_AF-A0A5M4AVB3-F1
#
_entry.id   AF-A0A5M4AVB3-F1
#
_cell.length_a   1.000
_cell.length_b   1.000
_cell.length_c   1.000
_cell.angle_alpha   90.00
_cell.angle_beta   90.00
_cell.angle_gamma   90.00
#
_symmetry.space_group_name_H-M   'P 1'
#
loop_
_entity.id
_entity.type
_entity.pdbx_description
1 polymer ?
#
loop_
_entity_poly.entity_id
_entity_poly.type
_entity_poly.pdbx_seq_one_letter_code
_entity_poly.pdbx_strand_id
1 'polypeptide(L)'
;MASENTNFSFGYAELTQRGDHMVYLYTRDKEVFLSLGFSPAYETELASKVQENKDIEPDDYWQGVLKMKRTAEKNSRGALRRSLDMFELRIGLLFGDGSPELQSFRFTATSALKNDELVRYARGLVKTTERYSEIVYTADGMQAFIDGLNADCDDLDNAIDEVKKVVDQRDDASLKRLQKGKELYAMISKICDAGKRYWNGVNEAYYNDYVIYGSSTPLPQPEEEEETPAEGDATDTTSGDEPVA
;
A
#
# COMPACT_ATOMS: atom_id res chain seq x y z
N MET A 1 6.70 12.17 10.42
CA MET A 1 5.92 13.18 9.68
C MET A 1 4.92 13.77 10.64
N ALA A 2 5.01 15.07 10.93
CA ALA A 2 4.01 15.76 11.74
C ALA A 2 2.65 15.58 11.08
N SER A 3 1.60 15.29 11.85
CA SER A 3 0.24 15.20 11.35
C SER A 3 -0.16 16.58 10.81
N GLU A 4 0.01 16.82 9.51
CA GLU A 4 -0.63 17.96 8.89
C GLU A 4 -2.14 17.82 9.11
N ASN A 5 -2.69 18.76 9.86
CA ASN A 5 -4.08 18.71 10.26
C ASN A 5 -4.96 18.72 9.01
N THR A 6 -5.86 17.74 8.91
CA THR A 6 -6.94 17.81 7.93
C THR A 6 -7.82 19.00 8.29
N ASN A 7 -8.34 19.72 7.30
CA ASN A 7 -9.27 20.84 7.57
C ASN A 7 -10.68 20.36 7.96
N PHE A 8 -10.84 19.05 8.19
CA PHE A 8 -12.07 18.34 8.51
C PHE A 8 -11.80 17.34 9.64
N SER A 9 -12.82 17.08 10.47
CA SER A 9 -12.69 16.29 11.70
C SER A 9 -13.02 14.80 11.57
N PHE A 10 -13.43 14.35 10.39
CA PHE A 10 -13.81 12.97 10.09
C PHE A 10 -12.77 12.25 9.20
N GLY A 11 -12.91 10.94 9.03
CA GLY A 11 -12.00 10.15 8.20
C GLY A 11 -12.20 10.36 6.68
N TYR A 12 -11.23 9.95 5.87
CA TYR A 12 -11.31 10.04 4.41
C TYR A 12 -12.47 9.21 3.81
N ALA A 13 -12.82 8.07 4.41
CA ALA A 13 -13.96 7.26 3.98
C ALA A 13 -15.30 8.00 4.19
N GLU A 14 -15.43 8.70 5.30
CA GLU A 14 -16.61 9.53 5.55
C GLU A 14 -16.63 10.75 4.63
N LEU A 15 -15.45 11.35 4.34
CA LEU A 15 -15.34 12.44 3.38
C LEU A 15 -15.83 12.04 1.98
N THR A 16 -15.47 10.85 1.48
CA THR A 16 -15.93 10.38 0.17
C THR A 16 -17.42 10.06 0.16
N GLN A 17 -17.96 9.44 1.22
CA GLN A 17 -19.40 9.20 1.37
C GLN A 17 -20.20 10.52 1.41
N ARG A 18 -19.73 11.51 2.18
CA ARG A 18 -20.32 12.85 2.20
C ARG A 18 -20.24 13.51 0.83
N GLY A 19 -19.13 13.31 0.12
CA GLY A 19 -18.97 13.76 -1.26
C GLY A 19 -20.02 13.19 -2.21
N ASP A 20 -20.23 11.87 -2.19
CA ASP A 20 -21.29 11.21 -2.99
C ASP A 20 -22.67 11.78 -2.65
N HIS A 21 -22.96 11.94 -1.36
CA HIS A 21 -24.23 12.51 -0.92
C HIS A 21 -24.40 13.96 -1.39
N MET A 22 -23.34 14.77 -1.36
CA MET A 22 -23.38 16.14 -1.86
C MET A 22 -23.60 16.20 -3.37
N VAL A 23 -23.08 15.24 -4.15
CA VAL A 23 -23.41 15.16 -5.59
C VAL A 23 -24.91 14.97 -5.75
N TYR A 24 -25.51 14.01 -5.05
CA TYR A 24 -26.95 13.76 -5.08
C TYR A 24 -27.78 15.01 -4.71
N LEU A 25 -27.45 15.67 -3.60
CA LEU A 25 -28.15 16.89 -3.17
C LEU A 25 -27.96 18.04 -4.15
N TYR A 26 -26.77 18.18 -4.75
CA TYR A 26 -26.52 19.19 -5.78
C TYR A 26 -27.39 18.94 -7.01
N THR A 27 -27.54 17.69 -7.44
CA THR A 27 -28.43 17.32 -8.55
C THR A 27 -29.89 17.65 -8.22
N ARG A 28 -30.34 17.33 -6.99
CA ARG A 28 -31.70 17.64 -6.52
C ARG A 28 -31.99 19.14 -6.56
N ASP A 29 -31.07 19.94 -6.03
CA ASP A 29 -31.25 21.39 -5.84
C ASP A 29 -30.50 22.20 -6.92
N LYS A 30 -30.30 21.63 -8.10
CA LYS A 30 -29.45 22.17 -9.17
C LYS A 30 -29.83 23.59 -9.59
N GLU A 31 -31.12 23.84 -9.78
CA GLU A 31 -31.64 25.15 -10.17
C GLU A 31 -31.36 26.22 -9.10
N VAL A 32 -31.39 25.83 -7.82
CA VAL A 32 -31.02 26.71 -6.71
C VAL A 32 -29.55 27.11 -6.83
N PHE A 33 -28.64 26.14 -6.97
CA PHE A 33 -27.21 26.43 -7.08
C PHE A 33 -26.85 27.25 -8.32
N LEU A 34 -27.50 27.00 -9.46
CA LEU A 34 -27.35 27.83 -10.66
C LEU A 34 -27.80 29.27 -10.41
N SER A 35 -28.93 29.47 -9.71
CA SER A 35 -29.40 30.82 -9.33
C SER A 35 -28.43 31.56 -8.39
N LEU A 36 -27.66 30.81 -7.59
CA LEU A 36 -26.63 31.33 -6.69
C LEU A 36 -25.27 31.55 -7.37
N GLY A 37 -25.18 31.33 -8.69
CA GLY A 37 -23.98 31.59 -9.49
C GLY A 37 -22.96 30.44 -9.52
N PHE A 38 -23.35 29.22 -9.16
CA PHE A 38 -22.50 28.05 -9.39
C PHE A 38 -22.38 27.74 -10.89
N SER A 39 -21.23 27.20 -11.29
CA SER A 39 -20.99 26.77 -12.66
C SER A 39 -21.91 25.60 -13.04
N PRO A 40 -22.43 25.53 -14.28
CA PRO A 40 -23.14 24.35 -14.77
C PRO A 40 -22.30 23.06 -14.74
N ALA A 41 -20.97 23.17 -14.74
CA ALA A 41 -20.04 22.04 -14.68
C ALA A 41 -19.72 21.56 -13.25
N TYR A 42 -20.19 22.29 -12.23
CA TYR A 42 -19.75 22.08 -10.84
C TYR A 42 -20.12 20.69 -10.30
N GLU A 43 -21.26 20.13 -10.70
CA GLU A 43 -21.70 18.77 -10.36
C GLU A 43 -20.69 17.72 -10.84
N THR A 44 -20.27 17.83 -12.11
CA THR A 44 -19.27 16.93 -12.72
C THR A 44 -17.90 17.11 -12.07
N GLU A 45 -17.51 18.34 -11.76
CA GLU A 45 -16.26 18.63 -11.05
C GLU A 45 -16.25 18.00 -9.65
N LEU A 46 -17.34 18.11 -8.89
CA LEU A 46 -17.47 17.48 -7.59
C LEU A 46 -17.39 15.96 -7.70
N ALA A 47 -18.17 15.35 -8.59
CA ALA A 47 -18.17 13.90 -8.79
C ALA A 47 -16.78 13.38 -9.18
N SER A 48 -16.06 14.11 -10.04
CA SER A 48 -14.69 13.80 -10.39
C SER A 48 -13.75 13.87 -9.17
N LYS A 49 -13.89 14.87 -8.29
CA LYS A 49 -13.08 14.97 -7.06
C LYS A 49 -13.39 13.89 -6.04
N VAL A 50 -14.63 13.43 -5.96
CA VAL A 50 -15.00 12.28 -5.13
C VAL A 50 -14.30 11.01 -5.66
N GLN A 51 -14.36 10.78 -6.97
CA GLN A 51 -13.69 9.63 -7.59
C GLN A 51 -12.17 9.69 -7.42
N GLU A 52 -11.55 10.86 -7.65
CA GLU A 52 -10.11 11.07 -7.44
C GLU A 52 -9.65 10.69 -6.02
N ASN A 53 -10.50 10.90 -5.00
CA ASN A 53 -10.20 10.51 -3.62
C ASN A 53 -10.40 9.01 -3.38
N LYS A 54 -11.42 8.39 -3.99
CA LYS A 54 -11.68 6.95 -3.91
C LYS A 54 -10.58 6.12 -4.56
N ASP A 55 -9.98 6.63 -5.64
CA ASP A 55 -8.91 5.97 -6.39
C ASP A 55 -7.54 6.01 -5.68
N ILE A 56 -7.45 6.66 -4.50
CA ILE A 56 -6.20 6.70 -3.74
C ILE A 56 -6.09 5.43 -2.91
N GLU A 57 -5.10 4.60 -3.25
CA GLU A 57 -4.80 3.37 -2.53
C GLU A 57 -4.69 3.59 -1.02
N PRO A 58 -5.32 2.76 -0.17
CA PRO A 58 -5.30 2.90 1.28
C PRO A 58 -3.90 2.63 1.88
N ASP A 59 -3.67 3.05 3.12
CA ASP A 59 -2.37 2.80 3.77
C ASP A 59 -2.08 1.29 3.93
N ASP A 60 -3.10 0.49 4.21
CA ASP A 60 -2.98 -0.97 4.35
C ASP A 60 -2.46 -1.65 3.07
N TYR A 61 -2.86 -1.13 1.89
CA TYR A 61 -2.31 -1.58 0.61
C TYR A 61 -0.79 -1.38 0.56
N TRP A 62 -0.33 -0.16 0.86
CA TRP A 62 1.10 0.16 0.85
C TRP A 62 1.89 -0.59 1.93
N GLN A 63 1.29 -0.83 3.10
CA GLN A 63 1.89 -1.68 4.13
C GLN A 63 2.07 -3.12 3.63
N GLY A 64 1.07 -3.66 2.92
CA GLY A 64 1.14 -4.97 2.27
C GLY A 64 2.28 -5.04 1.24
N VAL A 65 2.33 -4.07 0.32
CA VAL A 65 3.39 -3.99 -0.71
C VAL A 65 4.78 -3.88 -0.06
N LEU A 66 4.95 -3.01 0.95
CA LEU A 66 6.22 -2.83 1.65
C LEU A 66 6.66 -4.14 2.34
N LYS A 67 5.74 -4.87 2.96
CA LYS A 67 6.03 -6.17 3.58
C LYS A 67 6.50 -7.19 2.55
N MET A 68 5.89 -7.23 1.37
CA MET A 68 6.32 -8.10 0.27
C MET A 68 7.75 -7.75 -0.18
N LYS A 69 8.05 -6.47 -0.41
CA LYS A 69 9.40 -6.02 -0.84
C LYS A 69 10.47 -6.30 0.21
N ARG A 70 10.20 -6.06 1.49
CA ARG A 70 11.12 -6.41 2.60
C ARG A 70 11.36 -7.92 2.70
N THR A 71 10.36 -8.73 2.37
CA THR A 71 10.52 -10.19 2.34
C THR A 71 11.45 -10.61 1.20
N ALA A 72 11.28 -10.03 0.01
CA ALA A 72 12.20 -10.24 -1.11
C ALA A 72 13.64 -9.81 -0.77
N GLU A 73 13.83 -8.62 -0.20
CA GLU A 73 15.14 -8.14 0.27
C GLU A 73 15.79 -9.10 1.26
N LYS A 74 15.03 -9.60 2.25
CA LYS A 74 15.52 -10.59 3.21
C LYS A 74 15.96 -11.90 2.53
N ASN A 75 15.21 -12.35 1.52
CA ASN A 75 15.54 -13.56 0.77
C ASN A 75 16.81 -13.37 -0.06
N SER A 76 16.95 -12.25 -0.80
CA SER A 76 18.15 -11.92 -1.55
C SER A 76 19.38 -11.77 -0.64
N ARG A 77 19.22 -11.18 0.55
CA ARG A 77 20.29 -11.15 1.57
C ARG A 77 20.71 -12.55 1.98
N GLY A 78 19.75 -13.46 2.19
CA GLY A 78 20.03 -14.86 2.51
C GLY A 78 20.80 -15.58 1.39
N ALA A 79 20.40 -15.37 0.14
CA ALA A 79 21.06 -15.93 -1.04
C ALA A 79 22.51 -15.45 -1.15
N LEU A 80 22.74 -14.13 -1.11
CA LEU A 80 24.08 -13.55 -1.20
C LEU A 80 25.00 -14.05 -0.09
N ARG A 81 24.51 -14.16 1.16
CA ARG A 81 25.32 -14.69 2.27
C ARG A 81 25.72 -16.14 2.05
N ARG A 82 24.80 -16.98 1.57
CA ARG A 82 25.11 -18.37 1.23
C ARG A 82 26.15 -18.44 0.10
N SER A 83 26.03 -17.61 -0.92
CA SER A 83 26.99 -17.55 -2.01
C SER A 83 28.36 -17.06 -1.54
N LEU A 84 28.43 -16.11 -0.60
CA LEU A 84 29.69 -15.71 0.04
C LEU A 84 30.33 -16.82 0.86
N ASP A 85 29.56 -17.57 1.65
CA ASP A 85 30.10 -18.68 2.44
C ASP A 85 30.69 -19.77 1.51
N MET A 86 29.99 -20.06 0.40
CA MET A 86 30.47 -21.01 -0.61
C MET A 86 31.66 -20.46 -1.42
N PHE A 87 31.73 -19.15 -1.62
CA PHE A 87 32.85 -18.47 -2.25
C PHE A 87 34.12 -18.63 -1.42
N GLU A 88 34.03 -18.30 -0.13
CA GLU A 88 35.13 -18.42 0.83
C GLU A 88 35.66 -19.86 0.88
N LEU A 89 34.76 -20.85 0.97
CA LEU A 89 35.14 -22.26 0.93
C LEU A 89 35.90 -22.63 -0.35
N ARG A 90 35.40 -22.23 -1.52
CA ARG A 90 36.05 -22.57 -2.80
C ARG A 90 37.41 -21.91 -2.96
N ILE A 91 37.54 -20.64 -2.59
CA ILE A 91 38.81 -19.92 -2.60
C ILE A 91 39.80 -20.55 -1.61
N GLY A 92 39.33 -20.96 -0.42
CA GLY A 92 40.14 -21.71 0.55
C GLY A 92 40.65 -23.04 0.00
N LEU A 93 39.79 -23.82 -0.65
CA LEU A 93 40.19 -25.08 -1.30
C LEU A 93 41.18 -24.88 -2.46
N LEU A 94 41.08 -23.75 -3.17
CA LEU A 94 41.94 -23.44 -4.32
C LEU A 94 43.37 -23.05 -3.90
N PHE A 95 43.51 -22.15 -2.93
CA PHE A 95 44.83 -21.65 -2.51
C PHE A 95 45.43 -22.40 -1.31
N GLY A 96 44.62 -23.15 -0.58
CA GLY A 96 45.02 -23.83 0.66
C GLY A 96 45.07 -22.91 1.87
N ASP A 97 44.89 -23.50 3.04
CA ASP A 97 44.86 -22.79 4.32
C ASP A 97 46.20 -22.09 4.61
N GLY A 98 46.12 -20.83 5.05
CA GLY A 98 47.29 -20.04 5.46
C GLY A 98 48.12 -19.44 4.31
N SER A 99 47.70 -19.61 3.05
CA SER A 99 48.34 -18.98 1.89
C SER A 99 48.21 -17.44 1.94
N PRO A 100 49.25 -16.68 1.54
CA PRO A 100 49.17 -15.23 1.41
C PRO A 100 48.05 -14.75 0.46
N GLU A 101 47.78 -15.54 -0.59
CA GLU A 101 46.72 -15.32 -1.56
C GLU A 101 45.35 -15.37 -0.89
N LEU A 102 45.07 -16.41 -0.09
CA LEU A 102 43.83 -16.51 0.70
C LEU A 102 43.69 -15.35 1.70
N GLN A 103 44.77 -14.99 2.40
CA GLN A 103 44.78 -13.89 3.37
C GLN A 103 44.45 -12.53 2.72
N SER A 104 44.74 -12.36 1.42
CA SER A 104 44.47 -11.13 0.70
C SER A 104 42.99 -10.80 0.56
N PHE A 105 42.11 -11.82 0.57
CA PHE A 105 40.66 -11.65 0.47
C PHE A 105 40.04 -11.03 1.73
N ARG A 106 40.72 -11.13 2.88
CA ARG A 106 40.29 -10.54 4.16
C ARG A 106 38.82 -10.86 4.47
N PHE A 107 38.51 -12.16 4.51
CA PHE A 107 37.16 -12.61 4.82
C PHE A 107 36.69 -12.07 6.19
N THR A 108 35.42 -11.69 6.26
CA THR A 108 34.81 -11.09 7.46
C THR A 108 33.44 -11.67 7.73
N ALA A 109 32.97 -11.51 8.97
CA ALA A 109 31.67 -11.99 9.38
C ALA A 109 30.53 -11.23 8.66
N THR A 110 29.92 -11.85 7.65
CA THR A 110 28.84 -11.27 6.83
C THR A 110 27.57 -10.96 7.62
N SER A 111 27.36 -11.60 8.77
CA SER A 111 26.20 -11.37 9.64
C SER A 111 26.12 -9.94 10.18
N ALA A 112 27.27 -9.30 10.39
CA ALA A 112 27.36 -7.96 10.99
C ALA A 112 27.17 -6.83 9.98
N LEU A 113 27.31 -7.11 8.68
CA LEU A 113 27.23 -6.11 7.62
C LEU A 113 25.78 -5.75 7.30
N LYS A 114 25.49 -4.45 7.13
CA LYS A 114 24.22 -3.98 6.55
C LYS A 114 24.11 -4.43 5.09
N ASN A 115 22.92 -4.32 4.50
CA ASN A 115 22.67 -4.82 3.14
C ASN A 115 23.56 -4.12 2.09
N ASP A 116 23.67 -2.80 2.16
CA ASP A 116 24.52 -2.00 1.27
C ASP A 116 26.02 -2.30 1.47
N GLU A 117 26.44 -2.48 2.72
CA GLU A 117 27.80 -2.90 3.07
C GLU A 117 28.10 -4.31 2.55
N LEU A 118 27.14 -5.23 2.64
CA LEU A 118 27.27 -6.62 2.18
C LEU A 118 27.44 -6.69 0.66
N VAL A 119 26.64 -5.94 -0.11
CA VAL A 119 26.78 -5.87 -1.58
C VAL A 119 28.16 -5.33 -1.96
N ARG A 120 28.59 -4.23 -1.33
CA ARG A 120 29.91 -3.64 -1.59
C ARG A 120 31.05 -4.58 -1.23
N TYR A 121 30.92 -5.27 -0.09
CA TYR A 121 31.89 -6.26 0.36
C TYR A 121 32.03 -7.41 -0.65
N ALA A 122 30.90 -7.98 -1.07
CA ALA A 122 30.88 -9.07 -2.05
C ALA A 122 31.50 -8.67 -3.40
N ARG A 123 31.12 -7.51 -3.95
CA ARG A 123 31.75 -6.97 -5.18
C ARG A 123 33.24 -6.72 -5.00
N GLY A 124 33.68 -6.32 -3.80
CA GLY A 124 35.10 -6.17 -3.46
C GLY A 124 35.89 -7.49 -3.48
N LEU A 125 35.27 -8.58 -3.00
CA LEU A 125 35.86 -9.92 -3.06
C LEU A 125 35.98 -10.42 -4.51
N VAL A 126 34.94 -10.24 -5.32
CA VAL A 126 34.98 -10.54 -6.76
C VAL A 126 36.11 -9.75 -7.44
N LYS A 127 36.24 -8.45 -7.15
CA LYS A 127 37.36 -7.66 -7.68
C LYS A 127 38.73 -8.19 -7.24
N THR A 128 38.81 -8.84 -6.08
CA THR A 128 40.05 -9.43 -5.59
C THR A 128 40.43 -10.69 -6.40
N THR A 129 39.47 -11.43 -6.96
CA THR A 129 39.77 -12.57 -7.84
C THR A 129 40.52 -12.16 -9.10
N GLU A 130 40.28 -10.95 -9.61
CA GLU A 130 40.98 -10.42 -10.78
C GLU A 130 42.50 -10.37 -10.60
N ARG A 131 42.99 -10.17 -9.36
CA ARG A 131 44.42 -10.17 -9.04
C ARG A 131 45.07 -11.53 -9.21
N TYR A 132 44.29 -12.61 -9.15
CA TYR A 132 44.73 -13.99 -9.22
C TYR A 132 44.05 -14.74 -10.37
N SER A 133 43.65 -14.02 -11.42
CA SER A 133 42.82 -14.53 -12.53
C SER A 133 43.40 -15.77 -13.22
N GLU A 134 44.73 -15.86 -13.35
CA GLU A 134 45.41 -17.03 -13.95
C GLU A 134 45.11 -18.34 -13.21
N ILE A 135 44.94 -18.28 -11.89
CA ILE A 135 44.64 -19.44 -11.04
C ILE A 135 43.13 -19.58 -10.85
N VAL A 136 42.44 -18.47 -10.57
CA VAL A 136 41.02 -18.47 -10.23
C VAL A 136 40.16 -18.80 -11.45
N TYR A 137 40.45 -18.24 -12.62
CA TYR A 137 39.59 -18.42 -13.80
C TYR A 137 39.90 -19.70 -14.58
N THR A 138 41.03 -20.35 -14.31
CA THR A 138 41.35 -21.67 -14.85
C THR A 138 40.83 -22.81 -13.96
N ALA A 139 40.41 -22.51 -12.72
CA ALA A 139 39.78 -23.46 -11.83
C ALA A 139 38.37 -23.83 -12.30
N ASP A 140 38.07 -25.12 -12.34
CA ASP A 140 36.80 -25.64 -12.87
C ASP A 140 35.59 -25.09 -12.09
N GLY A 141 34.59 -24.63 -12.85
CA GLY A 141 33.35 -24.07 -12.31
C GLY A 141 33.48 -22.74 -11.55
N MET A 142 34.67 -22.12 -11.47
CA MET A 142 34.86 -20.88 -10.70
C MET A 142 34.23 -19.65 -11.40
N GLN A 143 34.34 -19.57 -12.73
CA GLN A 143 33.72 -18.45 -13.48
C GLN A 143 32.21 -18.41 -13.28
N ALA A 144 31.52 -19.54 -13.47
CA ALA A 144 30.07 -19.64 -13.25
C ALA A 144 29.68 -19.30 -11.81
N PHE A 145 30.55 -19.59 -10.85
CA PHE A 145 30.33 -19.26 -9.45
C PHE A 145 30.46 -17.74 -9.19
N ILE A 146 31.46 -17.09 -9.78
CA ILE A 146 31.63 -15.63 -9.71
C ILE A 146 30.44 -14.91 -10.37
N ASP A 147 29.98 -15.41 -11.53
CA ASP A 147 28.82 -14.86 -12.22
C ASP A 147 27.56 -14.96 -11.35
N GLY A 148 27.36 -16.11 -10.68
CA GLY A 148 26.27 -16.30 -9.72
C GLY A 148 26.38 -15.37 -8.50
N LEU A 149 27.57 -15.17 -7.95
CA LEU A 149 27.79 -14.23 -6.84
C LEU A 149 27.49 -12.78 -7.25
N ASN A 150 27.86 -12.38 -8.47
CA ASN A 150 27.52 -11.05 -9.00
C ASN A 150 26.00 -10.90 -9.20
N ALA A 151 25.32 -11.93 -9.71
CA ALA A 151 23.86 -11.92 -9.83
C ALA A 151 23.18 -11.76 -8.47
N ASP A 152 23.62 -12.48 -7.43
CA ASP A 152 23.09 -12.33 -6.07
C ASP A 152 23.37 -10.93 -5.48
N CYS A 153 24.50 -10.30 -5.85
CA CYS A 153 24.78 -8.91 -5.48
C CYS A 153 23.75 -7.96 -6.11
N ASP A 154 23.50 -8.11 -7.41
CA ASP A 154 22.56 -7.27 -8.14
C ASP A 154 21.12 -7.48 -7.64
N ASP A 155 20.74 -8.72 -7.32
CA ASP A 155 19.43 -9.04 -6.76
C ASP A 155 19.19 -8.39 -5.39
N LEU A 156 20.21 -8.36 -4.52
CA LEU A 156 20.10 -7.65 -3.25
C LEU A 156 20.09 -6.12 -3.44
N ASP A 157 20.96 -5.58 -4.30
CA ASP A 157 21.03 -4.14 -4.62
C ASP A 157 19.67 -3.63 -5.14
N ASN A 158 19.10 -4.34 -6.13
CA ASN A 158 17.78 -4.05 -6.68
C ASN A 158 16.66 -4.15 -5.63
N ALA A 159 16.72 -5.15 -4.74
CA ALA A 159 15.72 -5.31 -3.69
C ALA A 159 15.76 -4.17 -2.65
N ILE A 160 16.95 -3.68 -2.31
CA ILE A 160 17.12 -2.48 -1.45
C ILE A 160 16.44 -1.27 -2.09
N ASP A 161 16.67 -1.04 -3.38
CA ASP A 161 16.12 0.11 -4.09
C ASP A 161 14.59 0.01 -4.27
N GLU A 162 14.06 -1.18 -4.51
CA GLU A 162 12.61 -1.40 -4.55
C GLU A 162 11.93 -1.16 -3.19
N VAL A 163 12.59 -1.46 -2.07
CA VAL A 163 12.07 -1.09 -0.74
C VAL A 163 12.02 0.42 -0.58
N LYS A 164 13.07 1.16 -0.96
CA LYS A 164 13.10 2.63 -0.88
C LYS A 164 12.00 3.24 -1.75
N LYS A 165 11.88 2.78 -3.00
CA LYS A 165 10.86 3.23 -3.94
C LYS A 165 9.44 3.08 -3.39
N VAL A 166 9.12 1.96 -2.73
CA VAL A 166 7.79 1.76 -2.12
C VAL A 166 7.57 2.67 -0.91
N VAL A 167 8.61 2.97 -0.13
CA VAL A 167 8.53 3.96 0.97
C VAL A 167 8.20 5.33 0.40
N ASP A 168 8.92 5.77 -0.64
CA ASP A 168 8.69 7.06 -1.29
C ASP A 168 7.27 7.13 -1.89
N GLN A 169 6.84 6.08 -2.59
CA GLN A 169 5.48 5.99 -3.15
C GLN A 169 4.38 6.05 -2.08
N ARG A 170 4.60 5.45 -0.91
CA ARG A 170 3.64 5.51 0.21
C ARG A 170 3.55 6.93 0.77
N ASP A 171 4.68 7.60 0.90
CA ASP A 171 4.73 8.98 1.39
C ASP A 171 4.06 9.93 0.39
N ASP A 172 4.31 9.77 -0.91
CA ASP A 172 3.64 10.49 -1.98
C ASP A 172 2.12 10.25 -1.99
N ALA A 173 1.68 9.00 -1.82
CA ALA A 173 0.27 8.65 -1.74
C ALA A 173 -0.41 9.31 -0.53
N SER A 174 0.30 9.42 0.60
CA SER A 174 -0.20 10.08 1.80
C SER A 174 -0.39 11.58 1.59
N LEU A 175 0.60 12.24 0.96
CA LEU A 175 0.51 13.66 0.60
C LEU A 175 -0.60 13.91 -0.41
N LYS A 176 -0.73 13.05 -1.44
CA LYS A 176 -1.81 13.12 -2.42
C LYS A 176 -3.17 12.99 -1.75
N ARG A 177 -3.34 12.04 -0.82
CA ARG A 177 -4.60 11.86 -0.07
C ARG A 177 -4.96 13.11 0.71
N LEU A 178 -3.98 13.72 1.39
CA LEU A 178 -4.20 14.94 2.15
C LEU A 178 -4.64 16.10 1.25
N GLN A 179 -3.92 16.34 0.15
CA GLN A 179 -4.22 17.42 -0.77
C GLN A 179 -5.60 17.24 -1.42
N LYS A 180 -5.89 16.05 -1.92
CA LYS A 180 -7.17 15.73 -2.56
C LYS A 180 -8.34 15.74 -1.57
N GLY A 181 -8.11 15.33 -0.33
CA GLY A 181 -9.11 15.43 0.73
C GLY A 181 -9.43 16.89 1.06
N LYS A 182 -8.41 17.75 1.17
CA LYS A 182 -8.60 19.20 1.39
C LYS A 182 -9.38 19.85 0.24
N GLU A 183 -9.06 19.51 -1.01
CA GLU A 183 -9.79 19.98 -2.20
C GLU A 183 -11.28 19.57 -2.16
N LEU A 184 -11.55 18.28 -1.95
CA LEU A 184 -12.92 17.76 -1.89
C LEU A 184 -13.72 18.39 -0.74
N TYR A 185 -13.12 18.48 0.44
CA TYR A 185 -13.77 19.09 1.60
C TYR A 185 -14.11 20.56 1.39
N ALA A 186 -13.25 21.33 0.70
CA ALA A 186 -13.54 22.71 0.37
C ALA A 186 -14.76 22.84 -0.55
N MET A 187 -14.91 21.94 -1.53
CA MET A 187 -16.08 21.91 -2.41
C MET A 187 -17.36 21.54 -1.64
N ILE A 188 -17.30 20.48 -0.83
CA ILE A 188 -18.41 20.07 0.05
C ILE A 188 -18.84 21.24 0.93
N SER A 189 -17.89 21.86 1.63
CA SER A 189 -18.17 22.98 2.55
C SER A 189 -18.85 24.15 1.83
N LYS A 190 -18.40 24.48 0.61
CA LYS A 190 -18.99 25.54 -0.21
C LYS A 190 -20.45 25.24 -0.57
N ILE A 191 -20.76 24.01 -0.97
CA ILE A 191 -22.15 23.60 -1.27
C ILE A 191 -23.00 23.66 -0.01
N CYS A 192 -22.51 23.07 1.09
CA CYS A 192 -23.22 23.04 2.36
C CYS A 192 -23.54 24.45 2.87
N ASP A 193 -22.59 25.38 2.79
CA ASP A 193 -22.81 26.76 3.22
C ASP A 193 -23.81 27.49 2.34
N ALA A 194 -23.80 27.28 1.02
CA ALA A 194 -24.78 27.84 0.11
C ALA A 194 -26.18 27.24 0.35
N GLY A 195 -26.29 25.91 0.43
CA GLY A 195 -27.54 25.18 0.64
C GLY A 195 -28.21 25.53 1.97
N LYS A 196 -27.47 25.50 3.09
CA LYS A 196 -27.98 25.94 4.40
C LYS A 196 -28.53 27.36 4.36
N ARG A 197 -27.80 28.30 3.74
CA ARG A 197 -28.24 29.71 3.69
C ARG A 197 -29.49 29.89 2.86
N TYR A 198 -29.63 29.16 1.75
CA TYR A 198 -30.80 29.23 0.90
C TYR A 198 -32.04 28.61 1.57
N TRP A 199 -31.89 27.42 2.15
CA TRP A 199 -33.02 26.68 2.72
C TRP A 199 -33.44 27.15 4.11
N ASN A 200 -32.61 27.97 4.77
CA ASN A 200 -32.92 28.53 6.09
C ASN A 200 -34.25 29.32 6.07
N GLY A 201 -35.22 28.89 6.88
CA GLY A 201 -36.55 29.49 6.94
C GLY A 201 -37.45 29.19 5.73
N VAL A 202 -36.95 28.43 4.74
CA VAL A 202 -37.70 28.00 3.55
C VAL A 202 -38.13 26.54 3.69
N ASN A 203 -37.18 25.64 3.99
CA ASN A 203 -37.44 24.22 4.18
C ASN A 203 -36.41 23.64 5.17
N GLU A 204 -36.88 23.30 6.37
CA GLU A 204 -36.03 22.79 7.45
C GLU A 204 -35.39 21.43 7.11
N ALA A 205 -36.13 20.54 6.44
CA ALA A 205 -35.60 19.24 6.04
C ALA A 205 -34.41 19.42 5.08
N TYR A 206 -34.57 20.29 4.08
CA TYR A 206 -33.52 20.56 3.10
C TYR A 206 -32.35 21.32 3.72
N TYR A 207 -32.61 22.21 4.69
CA TYR A 207 -31.56 22.84 5.47
C TYR A 207 -30.67 21.82 6.18
N ASN A 208 -31.29 20.83 6.85
CA ASN A 208 -30.59 19.81 7.63
C ASN A 208 -29.67 18.94 6.76
N ASP A 209 -30.04 18.67 5.50
CA ASP A 209 -29.21 17.92 4.55
C ASP A 209 -27.84 18.59 4.28
N TYR A 210 -27.73 19.91 4.49
CA TYR A 210 -26.50 20.68 4.28
C TYR A 210 -25.73 20.98 5.58
N VAL A 211 -26.17 20.45 6.73
CA VAL A 211 -25.47 20.61 8.02
C VAL A 211 -24.41 19.51 8.18
N ILE A 212 -23.13 19.89 8.01
CA ILE A 212 -21.99 18.96 8.08
C ILE A 212 -21.42 18.75 9.49
N TYR A 213 -21.66 19.65 10.44
CA TYR A 213 -21.20 19.53 11.83
C TYR A 213 -22.32 19.94 12.78
N GLY A 214 -22.50 19.16 13.86
CA GLY A 214 -23.43 19.51 14.94
C GLY A 214 -24.90 19.16 14.68
N SER A 215 -25.25 18.47 13.59
CA SER A 215 -26.53 17.77 13.49
C SER A 215 -26.44 16.47 14.30
N SER A 216 -27.39 16.24 15.20
CA SER A 216 -27.56 14.98 15.94
C SER A 216 -28.09 13.84 15.05
N THR A 217 -28.06 14.01 13.74
CA THR A 217 -28.62 13.09 12.75
C THR A 217 -27.45 12.47 11.98
N PRO A 218 -27.12 11.20 12.25
CA PRO A 218 -26.23 10.44 11.38
C PRO A 218 -26.77 10.46 9.94
N LEU A 219 -25.88 10.36 8.95
CA LEU A 219 -26.29 10.08 7.57
C LEU A 219 -27.25 8.88 7.57
N PRO A 220 -28.33 8.88 6.77
CA PRO A 220 -29.22 7.72 6.67
C PRO A 220 -28.38 6.50 6.31
N GLN A 221 -28.27 5.55 7.22
CA GLN A 221 -27.67 4.26 6.92
C GLN A 221 -28.70 3.46 6.12
N PRO A 222 -28.29 2.72 5.07
CA PRO A 222 -29.18 1.73 4.47
C PRO A 222 -29.67 0.81 5.59
N GLU A 223 -30.98 0.66 5.72
CA GLU A 223 -31.56 -0.30 6.66
C GLU A 223 -31.05 -1.68 6.25
N GLU A 224 -30.21 -2.29 7.09
CA GLU A 224 -29.88 -3.71 6.95
C GLU A 224 -31.18 -4.48 7.17
N GLU A 225 -31.74 -5.05 6.10
CA GLU A 225 -32.87 -5.96 6.19
C GLU A 225 -32.46 -7.13 7.09
N GLU A 226 -33.01 -7.14 8.32
CA GLU A 226 -32.86 -8.23 9.26
C GLU A 226 -33.52 -9.48 8.62
N GLU A 227 -32.72 -10.43 8.16
CA GLU A 227 -33.23 -11.74 7.72
C GLU A 227 -33.93 -12.40 8.91
N THR A 228 -35.26 -12.33 8.94
CA THR A 228 -36.07 -13.07 9.90
C THR A 228 -35.84 -14.57 9.69
N PRO A 229 -35.54 -15.37 10.73
CA PRO A 229 -35.46 -16.81 10.59
C PRO A 229 -36.85 -17.35 10.25
N ALA A 230 -36.96 -18.08 9.14
CA ALA A 230 -38.20 -18.75 8.75
C ALA A 230 -38.59 -19.80 9.81
N GLU A 231 -39.70 -19.54 10.51
CA GLU A 231 -40.34 -20.51 11.40
C GLU A 231 -41.41 -21.28 10.64
N GLY A 232 -41.27 -22.61 10.62
CA GLY A 232 -42.38 -23.54 10.48
C GLY A 232 -42.56 -24.21 9.11
N ASP A 233 -42.14 -25.48 9.01
CA ASP A 233 -43.00 -26.47 8.37
C ASP A 233 -42.95 -27.78 9.17
N ALA A 234 -44.07 -28.05 9.84
CA ALA A 234 -44.38 -29.35 10.41
C ALA A 234 -45.78 -29.71 9.93
N THR A 235 -45.86 -30.57 8.92
CA THR A 235 -46.71 -31.76 8.80
C THR A 235 -46.22 -32.51 7.54
N ASP A 236 -46.05 -33.82 7.52
CA ASP A 236 -47.18 -34.73 7.40
C ASP A 236 -46.76 -36.19 7.67
N THR A 237 -47.70 -36.90 8.26
CA THR A 237 -47.68 -38.31 8.63
C THR A 237 -47.88 -39.20 7.41
N THR A 238 -47.24 -40.39 7.35
CA THR A 238 -47.89 -41.67 6.98
C THR A 238 -46.97 -42.87 7.24
N SER A 239 -47.41 -43.66 8.22
CA SER A 239 -47.37 -45.12 8.38
C SER A 239 -46.66 -45.98 7.33
N GLY A 240 -45.75 -46.85 7.79
CA GLY A 240 -45.19 -47.98 7.06
C GLY A 240 -44.71 -49.05 8.04
N ASP A 241 -45.61 -49.98 8.34
CA ASP A 241 -45.49 -51.15 9.21
C ASP A 241 -44.53 -52.19 8.61
N GLU A 242 -43.57 -52.71 9.37
CA GLU A 242 -42.94 -54.02 9.05
C GLU A 242 -42.79 -54.84 10.34
N PRO A 243 -43.29 -56.10 10.36
CA PRO A 243 -43.16 -56.96 11.51
C PRO A 243 -41.81 -57.69 11.51
N VAL A 244 -41.40 -58.00 12.74
CA VAL A 244 -40.20 -58.73 13.16
C VAL A 244 -39.99 -60.05 12.42
N ALA A 245 -38.79 -60.23 11.84
CA ALA A 245 -37.91 -61.41 11.99
C ALA A 245 -36.50 -61.10 11.47
#